data_AF-A0A0P9UB97-F1
#
_entry.id   AF-A0A0P9UB97-F1
#
_cell.length_a   1.000
_cell.length_b   1.000
_cell.length_c   1.000
_cell.angle_alpha   90.00
_cell.angle_beta   90.00
_cell.angle_gamma   90.00
#
_symmetry.space_group_name_H-M   'P 1'
#
loop_
_entity.id
_entity.type
_entity.pdbx_description
1 polymer ?
#
loop_
_entity_poly.entity_id
_entity_poly.type
_entity_poly.pdbx_seq_one_letter_code
_entity_poly.pdbx_strand_id
1 'polypeptide(L)'
;MADYINKSIICQAYLHIDPVPKDLDEAALKAELESFLGVRAEFFLYKDVGTEVELKEGSLKIYLTILGTLYAGIAQYPDFRQGVELFAADSKRVSDYAISESLFLTKSRHDCVLRTEARTGVCGTLKKIADEIDYIKRESGAADPSRLIARMEALKKEIFVFKDNATDPADKEWVFPQLKQYADEQIPKRAVPKEDEFVSAEIASAYIRERGLLMRSMNLEN
;
A
#
# COMPACT_ATOMS: atom_id res chain seq x y z
N MET A 1 -6.60 26.93 5.80
CA MET A 1 -5.27 26.33 5.56
C MET A 1 -5.44 24.85 5.78
N ALA A 2 -5.32 24.06 4.73
CA ALA A 2 -5.93 22.74 4.69
C ALA A 2 -5.11 21.68 5.45
N ASP A 3 -5.81 20.82 6.20
CA ASP A 3 -5.33 19.72 7.04
C ASP A 3 -4.64 18.56 6.26
N TYR A 4 -4.04 18.83 5.09
CA TYR A 4 -3.41 17.79 4.25
C TYR A 4 -2.05 17.30 4.76
N ILE A 5 -1.50 17.90 5.82
CA ILE A 5 -0.16 17.58 6.33
C ILE A 5 -0.09 16.18 6.98
N ASN A 6 -1.22 15.58 7.35
CA ASN A 6 -1.27 14.30 8.09
C ASN A 6 -2.00 13.16 7.37
N LYS A 7 -2.23 13.21 6.06
CA LYS A 7 -2.90 12.11 5.34
C LYS A 7 -1.90 11.26 4.56
N SER A 8 -2.10 9.95 4.60
CA SER A 8 -1.28 8.98 3.85
C SER A 8 -1.70 8.95 2.38
N ILE A 9 -0.76 8.78 1.46
CA ILE A 9 -1.10 8.51 0.04
C ILE A 9 -1.64 7.09 -0.07
N ILE A 10 -2.94 6.95 -0.29
CA ILE A 10 -3.63 5.66 -0.48
C ILE A 10 -3.25 5.08 -1.84
N CYS A 11 -3.36 5.88 -2.90
CA CYS A 11 -2.91 5.53 -4.23
C CYS A 11 -2.70 6.79 -5.09
N GLN A 12 -2.04 6.61 -6.23
CA GLN A 12 -1.78 7.70 -7.18
C GLN A 12 -1.75 7.15 -8.61
N ALA A 13 -2.45 7.82 -9.52
CA ALA A 13 -2.23 7.65 -10.95
C ALA A 13 -1.27 8.73 -11.46
N TYR A 14 -0.31 8.32 -12.28
CA TYR A 14 0.60 9.21 -12.99
C TYR A 14 0.52 8.96 -14.49
N LEU A 15 0.45 10.04 -15.26
CA LEU A 15 0.48 10.02 -16.72
C LEU A 15 1.49 11.03 -17.24
N HIS A 16 2.13 10.69 -18.36
CA HIS A 16 3.01 11.56 -19.11
C HIS A 16 2.66 11.46 -20.60
N ILE A 17 2.18 12.57 -21.16
CA ILE A 17 1.72 12.69 -22.54
C ILE A 17 2.57 13.74 -23.27
N ASP A 18 3.08 13.35 -24.43
CA ASP A 18 3.89 14.19 -25.31
C ASP A 18 3.75 13.70 -26.77
N PRO A 19 3.39 14.57 -27.74
CA PRO A 19 3.12 15.99 -27.61
C PRO A 19 1.83 16.29 -26.83
N VAL A 20 1.78 17.47 -26.20
CA VAL A 20 0.55 17.99 -25.57
C VAL A 20 -0.55 18.11 -26.64
N PRO A 21 -1.77 17.60 -26.39
CA PRO A 21 -2.88 17.75 -27.32
C PRO A 21 -3.13 19.21 -27.70
N LYS A 22 -3.36 19.46 -29.00
CA LYS A 22 -3.71 20.79 -29.49
C LYS A 22 -5.05 21.23 -28.90
N ASP A 23 -5.13 22.50 -28.50
CA ASP A 23 -6.33 23.13 -27.93
C ASP A 23 -6.80 22.52 -26.60
N LEU A 24 -5.88 21.90 -25.84
CA LEU A 24 -6.20 21.42 -24.50
C LEU A 24 -6.43 22.59 -23.53
N ASP A 25 -7.62 22.64 -22.94
CA ASP A 25 -7.90 23.50 -21.80
C ASP A 25 -7.53 22.76 -20.50
N GLU A 26 -6.36 23.10 -19.95
CA GLU A 26 -5.84 22.48 -18.72
C GLU A 26 -6.74 22.74 -17.51
N ALA A 27 -7.42 23.90 -17.44
CA ALA A 27 -8.30 24.22 -16.33
C ALA A 27 -9.59 23.39 -16.40
N ALA A 28 -10.16 23.24 -17.60
CA ALA A 28 -11.32 22.37 -17.82
C ALA A 28 -10.96 20.90 -17.56
N LEU A 29 -9.81 20.42 -18.07
CA LEU A 29 -9.32 19.07 -17.83
C LEU A 29 -9.16 18.81 -16.33
N LYS A 30 -8.53 19.73 -15.60
CA LYS A 30 -8.32 19.59 -14.15
C LYS A 30 -9.66 19.48 -13.41
N ALA A 31 -10.62 20.36 -13.71
CA ALA A 31 -11.93 20.33 -13.07
C ALA A 31 -12.71 19.03 -13.34
N GLU A 32 -12.66 18.52 -14.57
CA GLU A 32 -13.28 17.24 -14.92
C GLU A 32 -12.62 16.07 -14.20
N LEU A 33 -11.29 16.04 -14.14
CA LEU A 33 -10.54 15.01 -13.43
C LEU A 33 -10.76 15.05 -11.92
N GLU A 34 -10.84 16.24 -11.31
CA GLU A 34 -11.16 16.40 -9.88
C GLU A 34 -12.56 15.84 -9.57
N SER A 35 -13.56 16.18 -10.39
CA SER A 35 -14.92 15.66 -10.25
C SER A 35 -14.98 14.15 -10.42
N PHE A 36 -14.33 13.63 -11.47
CA PHE A 36 -14.26 12.19 -11.74
C PHE A 36 -13.61 11.44 -10.57
N LEU A 37 -12.43 11.90 -10.14
CA LEU A 37 -11.63 11.23 -9.12
C LEU A 37 -12.38 11.19 -7.78
N GLY A 38 -13.00 12.30 -7.37
CA GLY A 38 -13.78 12.38 -6.14
C GLY A 38 -14.89 11.32 -6.09
N VAL A 39 -15.72 11.24 -7.13
CA VAL A 39 -16.84 10.28 -7.18
C VAL A 39 -16.36 8.83 -7.11
N ARG A 40 -15.28 8.48 -7.83
CA ARG A 40 -14.77 7.09 -7.85
C ARG A 40 -14.05 6.74 -6.56
N ALA A 41 -13.29 7.67 -6.01
CA ALA A 41 -12.58 7.46 -4.75
C ALA A 41 -13.57 7.18 -3.61
N GLU A 42 -14.65 7.98 -3.49
CA GLU A 42 -15.68 7.74 -2.47
C GLU A 42 -16.42 6.41 -2.66
N PHE A 43 -16.72 6.06 -3.91
CA PHE A 43 -17.44 4.82 -4.23
C PHE A 43 -16.64 3.57 -3.88
N PHE A 44 -15.34 3.54 -4.23
CA PHE A 44 -14.50 2.35 -4.04
C PHE A 44 -13.77 2.29 -2.70
N LEU A 45 -13.56 3.43 -2.03
CA LEU A 45 -12.75 3.49 -0.82
C LEU A 45 -13.61 3.76 0.41
N TYR A 46 -13.97 5.02 0.61
CA TYR A 46 -14.88 5.46 1.67
C TYR A 46 -15.23 6.93 1.46
N LYS A 47 -16.32 7.35 2.09
CA LYS A 47 -16.84 8.71 2.00
C LYS A 47 -15.85 9.75 2.53
N ASP A 48 -15.80 10.94 1.91
CA ASP A 48 -14.96 12.07 2.33
C ASP A 48 -13.44 11.76 2.26
N VAL A 49 -13.03 10.77 1.44
CA VAL A 49 -11.63 10.52 1.12
C VAL A 49 -11.04 11.70 0.35
N GLY A 50 -9.80 12.09 0.66
CA GLY A 50 -9.15 13.24 0.04
C GLY A 50 -8.67 12.92 -1.38
N THR A 51 -8.76 13.91 -2.27
CA THR A 51 -8.29 13.80 -3.66
C THR A 51 -7.52 15.05 -4.06
N GLU A 52 -6.49 14.89 -4.88
CA GLU A 52 -5.68 15.99 -5.43
C GLU A 52 -5.35 15.73 -6.90
N VAL A 53 -5.49 16.76 -7.74
CA VAL A 53 -5.11 16.72 -9.17
C VAL A 53 -4.07 17.80 -9.45
N GLU A 54 -2.90 17.39 -9.95
CA GLU A 54 -1.79 18.26 -10.34
C GLU A 54 -1.47 18.06 -11.83
N LEU A 55 -1.38 19.17 -12.58
CA LEU A 55 -0.92 19.23 -13.96
C LEU A 55 0.43 19.98 -14.00
N LYS A 56 1.39 19.50 -14.79
CA LYS A 56 2.67 20.22 -15.03
C LYS A 56 2.85 20.56 -16.50
N GLU A 57 3.36 21.78 -16.74
CA GLU A 57 3.57 22.37 -18.07
C GLU A 57 4.84 21.84 -18.79
N GLY A 58 4.95 22.15 -20.09
CA GLY A 58 6.06 21.81 -20.98
C GLY A 58 5.97 20.41 -21.61
N SER A 59 5.40 19.47 -20.85
CA SER A 59 4.97 18.13 -21.28
C SER A 59 3.78 17.78 -20.38
N LEU A 60 2.66 17.30 -20.90
CA LEU A 60 1.46 17.11 -20.08
C LEU A 60 1.70 15.97 -19.09
N LYS A 61 1.97 16.32 -17.84
CA LYS A 61 2.09 15.37 -16.73
C LYS A 61 0.91 15.54 -15.81
N ILE A 62 0.22 14.45 -15.55
CA ILE A 62 -0.99 14.41 -14.73
C ILE A 62 -0.71 13.55 -13.52
N TYR A 63 -0.96 14.09 -12.33
CA TYR A 63 -0.93 13.35 -11.07
C TYR A 63 -2.33 13.41 -10.46
N LEU A 64 -2.92 12.23 -10.22
CA LEU A 64 -4.18 12.09 -9.53
C LEU A 64 -3.92 11.31 -8.25
N THR A 65 -3.95 11.99 -7.11
CA THR A 65 -3.54 11.45 -5.81
C THR A 65 -4.75 11.27 -4.90
N ILE A 66 -4.85 10.12 -4.24
CA ILE A 66 -5.83 9.86 -3.19
C ILE A 66 -5.11 9.95 -1.84
N LEU A 67 -5.63 10.81 -0.95
CA LEU A 67 -5.11 11.10 0.38
C LEU A 67 -6.11 10.62 1.44
N GLY A 68 -5.66 9.78 2.36
CA GLY A 68 -6.57 9.11 3.26
C GLY A 68 -5.91 8.36 4.42
N THR A 69 -6.73 7.53 5.06
CA THR A 69 -6.37 6.68 6.19
C THR A 69 -6.68 5.24 5.81
N LEU A 70 -5.74 4.35 6.12
CA LEU A 70 -5.93 2.91 6.00
C LEU A 70 -7.01 2.41 6.96
N TYR A 71 -7.10 2.98 8.15
CA TYR A 71 -8.11 2.65 9.15
C TYR A 71 -9.53 2.77 8.57
N ALA A 72 -9.88 3.91 7.96
CA ALA A 72 -11.21 4.12 7.40
C ALA A 72 -11.55 3.12 6.29
N GLY A 73 -10.56 2.73 5.48
CA GLY A 73 -10.72 1.72 4.44
C GLY A 73 -10.88 0.30 4.98
N ILE A 74 -9.98 -0.11 5.86
CA ILE A 74 -9.85 -1.51 6.29
C ILE A 74 -10.88 -1.87 7.36
N ALA A 75 -11.23 -0.94 8.26
CA ALA A 75 -12.17 -1.22 9.37
C ALA A 75 -13.61 -1.46 8.91
N GLN A 76 -13.91 -1.23 7.64
CA GLN A 76 -15.20 -1.59 7.02
C GLN A 76 -15.35 -3.10 6.81
N TYR A 77 -14.26 -3.86 6.92
CA TYR A 77 -14.24 -5.30 6.70
C TYR A 77 -14.18 -6.07 8.03
N PRO A 78 -14.83 -7.24 8.15
CA PRO A 78 -14.83 -8.01 9.39
C PRO A 78 -13.46 -8.57 9.79
N ASP A 79 -12.61 -8.85 8.81
CA ASP A 79 -11.30 -9.46 8.99
C ASP A 79 -10.20 -8.52 8.46
N PHE A 80 -9.15 -8.35 9.25
CA PHE A 80 -8.05 -7.44 8.93
C PHE A 80 -7.36 -7.83 7.62
N ARG A 81 -7.04 -9.13 7.44
CA ARG A 81 -6.31 -9.59 6.25
C ARG A 81 -7.17 -9.43 4.99
N GLN A 82 -8.45 -9.74 5.07
CA GLN A 82 -9.40 -9.53 3.99
C GLN A 82 -9.54 -8.04 3.67
N GLY A 83 -9.65 -7.18 4.69
CA GLY A 83 -9.73 -5.73 4.50
C GLY A 83 -8.48 -5.17 3.81
N VAL A 84 -7.29 -5.64 4.18
CA VAL A 84 -6.04 -5.29 3.48
C VAL A 84 -6.07 -5.72 2.01
N GLU A 85 -6.57 -6.93 1.70
CA GLU A 85 -6.65 -7.41 0.32
C GLU A 85 -7.59 -6.55 -0.53
N LEU A 86 -8.83 -6.39 -0.06
CA LEU A 86 -9.89 -5.71 -0.80
C LEU A 86 -9.57 -4.23 -0.96
N PHE A 87 -9.11 -3.56 0.10
CA PHE A 87 -8.76 -2.15 0.03
C PHE A 87 -7.56 -1.89 -0.89
N ALA A 88 -6.55 -2.77 -0.91
CA ALA A 88 -5.45 -2.67 -1.88
C ALA A 88 -5.92 -2.90 -3.33
N ALA A 89 -6.88 -3.82 -3.54
CA ALA A 89 -7.46 -4.05 -4.87
C ALA A 89 -8.31 -2.86 -5.34
N ASP A 90 -9.12 -2.27 -4.46
CA ASP A 90 -9.99 -1.14 -4.76
C ASP A 90 -9.18 0.14 -5.01
N SER A 91 -8.15 0.41 -4.20
CA SER A 91 -7.23 1.54 -4.41
C SER A 91 -6.48 1.45 -5.75
N LYS A 92 -6.06 0.25 -6.15
CA LYS A 92 -5.50 0.02 -7.49
C LYS A 92 -6.54 0.31 -8.57
N ARG A 93 -7.78 -0.19 -8.41
CA ARG A 93 -8.86 0.01 -9.38
C ARG A 93 -9.16 1.50 -9.60
N VAL A 94 -9.18 2.30 -8.55
CA VAL A 94 -9.35 3.77 -8.65
C VAL A 94 -8.23 4.40 -9.49
N SER A 95 -6.98 3.99 -9.27
CA SER A 95 -5.84 4.49 -10.04
C SER A 95 -5.92 4.09 -11.51
N ASP A 96 -6.31 2.85 -11.81
CA ASP A 96 -6.49 2.37 -13.18
C ASP A 96 -7.61 3.15 -13.90
N TYR A 97 -8.72 3.44 -13.22
CA TYR A 97 -9.78 4.28 -13.78
C TYR A 97 -9.35 5.73 -13.99
N ALA A 98 -8.58 6.31 -13.05
CA ALA A 98 -8.03 7.65 -13.21
C ALA A 98 -7.11 7.75 -14.43
N ILE A 99 -6.30 6.73 -14.70
CA ILE A 99 -5.49 6.65 -15.93
C ILE A 99 -6.39 6.57 -17.16
N SER A 100 -7.37 5.67 -17.16
CA SER A 100 -8.27 5.48 -18.30
C SER A 100 -9.03 6.77 -18.65
N GLU A 101 -9.55 7.47 -17.64
CA GLU A 101 -10.28 8.72 -17.85
C GLU A 101 -9.37 9.83 -18.37
N SER A 102 -8.16 9.95 -17.80
CA SER A 102 -7.18 10.95 -18.23
C SER A 102 -6.81 10.77 -19.71
N LEU A 103 -6.61 9.53 -20.16
CA LEU A 103 -6.35 9.22 -21.57
C LEU A 103 -7.55 9.56 -22.45
N PHE A 104 -8.76 9.28 -21.98
CA PHE A 104 -10.00 9.58 -22.70
C PHE A 104 -10.20 11.09 -22.89
N LEU A 105 -10.11 11.88 -21.82
CA LEU A 105 -10.32 13.34 -21.84
C LEU A 105 -9.25 14.06 -22.67
N THR A 106 -8.00 13.63 -22.56
CA THR A 106 -6.90 14.18 -23.36
C THR A 106 -6.90 13.68 -24.81
N LYS A 107 -7.76 12.71 -25.15
CA LYS A 107 -7.80 12.02 -26.45
C LYS A 107 -6.44 11.40 -26.83
N SER A 108 -5.62 11.08 -25.83
CA SER A 108 -4.26 10.59 -26.03
C SER A 108 -4.27 9.07 -26.16
N ARG A 109 -3.85 8.58 -27.32
CA ARG A 109 -3.69 7.15 -27.60
C ARG A 109 -2.22 6.74 -27.44
N HIS A 110 -1.95 5.45 -27.61
CA HIS A 110 -0.65 4.82 -27.33
C HIS A 110 0.56 5.52 -27.96
N ASP A 111 0.38 6.24 -29.06
CA ASP A 111 1.42 6.98 -29.79
C ASP A 111 1.90 8.26 -29.09
N CYS A 112 1.06 8.87 -28.25
CA CYS A 112 1.40 10.12 -27.53
C CYS A 112 1.66 9.90 -26.03
N VAL A 113 1.59 8.66 -25.55
CA VAL A 113 1.71 8.32 -24.13
C VAL A 113 3.13 7.82 -23.85
N LEU A 114 3.94 8.65 -23.19
CA LEU A 114 5.29 8.27 -22.80
C LEU A 114 5.30 7.33 -21.60
N ARG A 115 4.39 7.54 -20.64
CA ARG A 115 4.33 6.74 -19.41
C ARG A 115 2.96 6.81 -18.75
N THR A 116 2.54 5.68 -18.19
CA THR A 116 1.43 5.59 -17.23
C THR A 116 1.86 4.71 -16.05
N GLU A 117 1.43 5.08 -14.85
CA GLU A 117 1.68 4.31 -13.64
C GLU A 117 0.49 4.37 -12.68
N ALA A 118 -0.02 3.20 -12.28
CA ALA A 118 -0.96 3.07 -11.17
C ALA A 118 -0.17 2.65 -9.92
N ARG A 119 -0.05 3.56 -8.95
CA ARG A 119 0.72 3.37 -7.71
C ARG A 119 -0.23 3.13 -6.54
N THR A 120 0.02 2.10 -5.75
CA THR A 120 -0.87 1.65 -4.66
C THR A 120 -0.54 2.22 -3.27
N GLY A 121 0.34 3.24 -3.19
CA GLY A 121 0.64 3.96 -1.95
C GLY A 121 0.94 3.09 -0.73
N VAL A 122 0.48 3.54 0.45
CA VAL A 122 0.64 2.80 1.72
C VAL A 122 -0.16 1.48 1.74
N CYS A 123 -1.24 1.38 0.98
CA CYS A 123 -2.11 0.19 0.91
C CYS A 123 -1.36 -0.99 0.30
N GLY A 124 -0.66 -0.75 -0.81
CA GLY A 124 0.14 -1.76 -1.46
C GLY A 124 1.31 -2.21 -0.60
N THR A 125 1.91 -1.31 0.19
CA THR A 125 2.96 -1.66 1.15
C THR A 125 2.40 -2.56 2.25
N LEU A 126 1.26 -2.20 2.85
CA LEU A 126 0.61 -3.04 3.87
C LEU A 126 0.23 -4.42 3.33
N LYS A 127 -0.29 -4.48 2.09
CA LYS A 127 -0.61 -5.74 1.42
C LYS A 127 0.64 -6.63 1.26
N LYS A 128 1.77 -6.07 0.83
CA LYS A 128 3.03 -6.81 0.71
C LYS A 128 3.48 -7.38 2.05
N ILE A 129 3.39 -6.59 3.11
CA ILE A 129 3.71 -7.03 4.47
C ILE A 129 2.80 -8.21 4.87
N ALA A 130 1.48 -8.10 4.64
CA ALA A 130 0.54 -9.17 4.94
C ALA A 130 0.79 -10.45 4.11
N ASP A 131 1.07 -10.30 2.81
CA ASP A 131 1.42 -11.41 1.91
C ASP A 131 2.72 -12.13 2.36
N GLU A 132 3.70 -11.38 2.86
CA GLU A 132 4.95 -11.94 3.37
C GLU A 132 4.76 -12.67 4.70
N ILE A 133 3.88 -12.17 5.58
CA ILE A 133 3.46 -12.88 6.80
C ILE A 133 2.81 -14.23 6.42
N ASP A 134 1.91 -14.22 5.44
CA ASP A 134 1.25 -15.43 4.93
C ASP A 134 2.26 -16.41 4.33
N TYR A 135 3.24 -15.89 3.60
CA TYR A 135 4.34 -16.66 3.06
C TYR A 135 5.14 -17.34 4.18
N ILE A 136 5.57 -16.59 5.20
CA ILE A 136 6.34 -17.14 6.33
C ILE A 136 5.57 -18.25 7.04
N LYS A 137 4.26 -18.06 7.26
CA LYS A 137 3.38 -19.09 7.82
C LYS A 137 3.36 -20.34 6.95
N ARG A 138 3.07 -20.19 5.65
CA ARG A 138 2.93 -21.31 4.72
C ARG A 138 4.22 -22.12 4.60
N GLU A 139 5.37 -21.47 4.59
CA GLU A 139 6.67 -22.13 4.43
C GLU A 139 7.23 -22.68 5.75
N SER A 140 6.59 -22.41 6.89
CA SER A 140 7.04 -22.94 8.18
C SER A 140 6.91 -24.46 8.21
N GLY A 141 8.01 -25.15 8.48
CA GLY A 141 8.09 -26.62 8.42
C GLY A 141 8.33 -27.18 7.00
N ALA A 142 8.34 -26.34 5.97
CA ALA A 142 8.69 -26.74 4.61
C ALA A 142 10.03 -26.14 4.15
N ALA A 143 10.36 -24.93 4.58
CA ALA A 143 11.61 -24.26 4.28
C ALA A 143 12.63 -24.38 5.42
N ASP A 144 13.91 -24.17 5.09
CA ASP A 144 14.96 -24.02 6.09
C ASP A 144 14.65 -22.82 7.00
N PRO A 145 14.68 -22.97 8.34
CA PRO A 145 14.36 -21.88 9.25
C PRO A 145 15.25 -20.64 9.08
N SER A 146 16.50 -20.78 8.63
CA SER A 146 17.41 -19.66 8.35
C SER A 146 16.88 -18.77 7.22
N ARG A 147 16.17 -19.36 6.25
CA ARG A 147 15.50 -18.60 5.18
C ARG A 147 14.34 -17.77 5.72
N LEU A 148 13.58 -18.34 6.67
CA LEU A 148 12.47 -17.62 7.32
C LEU A 148 12.99 -16.49 8.21
N ILE A 149 14.12 -16.70 8.90
CA ILE A 149 14.83 -15.67 9.66
C ILE A 149 15.21 -14.49 8.75
N ALA A 150 15.83 -14.74 7.60
CA ALA A 150 16.21 -13.69 6.65
C ALA A 150 14.99 -12.92 6.11
N ARG A 151 13.87 -13.63 5.87
CA ARG A 151 12.60 -13.00 5.47
C ARG A 151 12.01 -12.13 6.57
N MET A 152 12.03 -12.57 7.83
CA MET A 152 11.62 -11.72 8.98
C MET A 152 12.47 -10.46 9.09
N GLU A 153 13.78 -10.54 8.83
CA GLU A 153 14.66 -9.37 8.82
C GLU A 153 14.32 -8.39 7.68
N ALA A 154 14.01 -8.90 6.48
CA ALA A 154 13.56 -8.09 5.35
C ALA A 154 12.21 -7.44 5.63
N LEU A 155 11.24 -8.22 6.12
CA LEU A 155 9.90 -7.75 6.49
C LEU A 155 9.95 -6.63 7.52
N LYS A 156 10.85 -6.71 8.51
CA LYS A 156 11.10 -5.64 9.47
C LYS A 156 11.48 -4.32 8.78
N LYS A 157 12.35 -4.36 7.75
CA LYS A 157 12.74 -3.16 6.98
C LYS A 157 11.54 -2.58 6.24
N GLU A 158 10.69 -3.44 5.67
CA GLU A 158 9.45 -3.01 5.01
C GLU A 158 8.46 -2.35 5.99
N ILE A 159 8.35 -2.86 7.21
CA ILE A 159 7.49 -2.27 8.26
C ILE A 159 7.98 -0.88 8.68
N PHE A 160 9.29 -0.64 8.74
CA PHE A 160 9.82 0.69 9.01
C PHE A 160 9.47 1.68 7.89
N VAL A 161 9.66 1.26 6.62
CA VAL A 161 9.24 2.08 5.47
C VAL A 161 7.72 2.34 5.50
N PHE A 162 6.93 1.35 5.88
CA PHE A 162 5.49 1.52 6.05
C PHE A 162 5.15 2.53 7.15
N LYS A 163 5.82 2.46 8.31
CA LYS A 163 5.66 3.42 9.43
C LYS A 163 6.00 4.85 9.06
N ASP A 164 7.01 5.05 8.24
CA ASP A 164 7.41 6.38 7.77
C ASP A 164 6.40 6.99 6.78
N ASN A 165 5.71 6.15 6.01
CA ASN A 165 4.75 6.59 4.99
C ASN A 165 3.29 6.64 5.48
N ALA A 166 2.93 5.84 6.49
CA ALA A 166 1.62 5.87 7.15
C ALA A 166 1.59 7.03 8.16
N THR A 167 1.32 8.24 7.67
CA THR A 167 1.46 9.48 8.44
C THR A 167 0.26 9.77 9.33
N ASP A 168 -0.92 9.22 8.99
CA ASP A 168 -2.15 9.46 9.73
C ASP A 168 -2.13 8.86 11.16
N PRO A 169 -2.46 9.64 12.20
CA PRO A 169 -2.50 9.15 13.58
C PRO A 169 -3.45 7.97 13.80
N ALA A 170 -4.61 7.93 13.13
CA ALA A 170 -5.57 6.83 13.28
C ALA A 170 -5.02 5.52 12.70
N ASP A 171 -4.22 5.61 11.63
CA ASP A 171 -3.51 4.45 11.07
C ASP A 171 -2.51 3.90 12.09
N LYS A 172 -1.78 4.79 12.76
CA LYS A 172 -0.85 4.41 13.83
C LYS A 172 -1.59 3.67 14.96
N GLU A 173 -2.66 4.27 15.46
CA GLU A 173 -3.42 3.75 16.61
C GLU A 173 -4.15 2.44 16.34
N TRP A 174 -4.59 2.19 15.10
CA TRP A 174 -5.40 1.01 14.78
C TRP A 174 -4.69 -0.01 13.89
N VAL A 175 -4.05 0.40 12.80
CA VAL A 175 -3.49 -0.52 11.80
C VAL A 175 -2.29 -1.28 12.35
N PHE A 176 -1.41 -0.62 13.11
CA PHE A 176 -0.22 -1.27 13.66
C PHE A 176 -0.56 -2.33 14.72
N PRO A 177 -1.46 -2.09 15.69
CA PRO A 177 -1.94 -3.14 16.58
C PRO A 177 -2.56 -4.33 15.84
N GLN A 178 -3.39 -4.08 14.82
CA GLN A 178 -4.00 -5.15 14.01
C GLN A 178 -2.95 -5.94 13.24
N LEU A 179 -1.98 -5.26 12.62
CA LEU A 179 -0.87 -5.89 11.92
C LEU A 179 -0.03 -6.76 12.87
N LYS A 180 0.26 -6.27 14.07
CA LYS A 180 1.00 -7.02 15.09
C LYS A 180 0.24 -8.24 15.57
N GLN A 181 -1.05 -8.09 15.84
CA GLN A 181 -1.92 -9.22 16.20
C GLN A 181 -1.92 -10.26 15.09
N TYR A 182 -2.13 -9.83 13.84
CA TYR A 182 -2.11 -10.70 12.68
C TYR A 182 -0.78 -11.47 12.58
N ALA A 183 0.35 -10.77 12.68
CA ALA A 183 1.67 -11.39 12.63
C ALA A 183 1.90 -12.38 13.79
N ASP A 184 1.44 -12.07 15.01
CA ASP A 184 1.59 -12.97 16.16
C ASP A 184 0.78 -14.27 16.00
N GLU A 185 -0.41 -14.17 15.41
CA GLU A 185 -1.28 -15.31 15.10
C GLU A 185 -0.73 -16.17 13.96
N GLN A 186 -0.18 -15.55 12.90
CA GLN A 186 0.28 -16.29 11.72
C GLN A 186 1.69 -16.86 11.86
N ILE A 187 2.63 -16.13 12.47
CA ILE A 187 4.05 -16.54 12.52
C ILE A 187 4.30 -17.44 13.73
N PRO A 188 4.78 -18.69 13.53
CA PRO A 188 5.06 -19.62 14.62
C PRO A 188 5.93 -19.01 15.72
N LYS A 189 5.66 -19.37 16.98
CA LYS A 189 6.43 -18.87 18.13
C LYS A 189 7.84 -19.44 18.21
N ARG A 190 8.10 -20.55 17.51
CA ARG A 190 9.37 -21.26 17.44
C ARG A 190 9.59 -21.75 16.01
N ALA A 191 10.85 -21.91 15.63
CA ALA A 191 11.19 -22.53 14.37
C ALA A 191 10.59 -23.94 14.28
N VAL A 192 9.90 -24.23 13.18
CA VAL A 192 9.36 -25.55 12.88
C VAL A 192 10.37 -26.26 11.97
N PRO A 193 10.95 -27.40 12.38
CA PRO A 193 11.84 -28.17 11.52
C PRO A 193 11.10 -28.72 10.31
N LYS A 194 11.84 -29.05 9.25
CA LYS A 194 11.30 -29.91 8.20
C LYS A 194 11.09 -31.32 8.74
N GLU A 195 10.27 -32.10 8.04
CA GLU A 195 10.12 -33.53 8.30
C GLU A 195 11.49 -34.21 8.33
N ASP A 196 11.73 -35.03 9.36
CA ASP A 196 12.98 -35.73 9.65
C ASP A 196 14.24 -34.86 9.88
N GLU A 197 14.10 -33.53 9.97
CA GLU A 197 15.19 -32.61 10.31
C GLU A 197 15.08 -32.11 11.76
N PHE A 198 16.20 -31.63 12.31
CA PHE A 198 16.23 -30.98 13.63
C PHE A 198 16.69 -29.52 13.49
N VAL A 199 16.09 -28.63 14.27
CA VAL A 199 16.56 -27.25 14.38
C VAL A 199 17.67 -27.18 15.42
N SER A 200 18.84 -26.64 15.05
CA SER A 200 19.95 -26.44 15.99
C SER A 200 19.57 -25.42 17.07
N ALA A 201 20.24 -25.46 18.22
CA ALA A 201 20.01 -24.51 19.30
C ALA A 201 20.29 -23.05 18.87
N GLU A 202 21.29 -22.85 18.01
CA GLU A 202 21.64 -21.55 17.43
C GLU A 202 20.51 -21.01 16.54
N ILE A 203 19.98 -21.85 15.64
CA ILE A 203 18.89 -21.47 14.73
C ILE A 203 17.61 -21.20 15.53
N ALA A 204 17.28 -22.05 16.51
CA ALA A 204 16.11 -21.84 17.37
C ALA A 204 16.19 -20.51 18.13
N SER A 205 17.37 -20.19 18.67
CA SER A 205 17.61 -18.92 19.38
C SER A 205 17.54 -17.72 18.44
N ALA A 206 18.12 -17.82 17.25
CA ALA A 206 18.08 -16.78 16.22
C ALA A 206 16.64 -16.52 15.75
N TYR A 207 15.85 -17.57 15.53
CA TYR A 207 14.44 -17.46 15.15
C TYR A 207 13.62 -16.70 16.19
N ILE A 208 13.73 -17.09 17.47
CA ILE A 208 13.01 -16.43 18.56
C ILE A 208 13.40 -14.96 18.66
N ARG A 209 14.70 -14.66 18.53
CA ARG A 209 15.21 -13.28 18.56
C ARG A 209 14.66 -12.45 17.40
N GLU A 210 14.74 -12.94 16.17
CA GLU A 210 14.26 -12.18 15.01
C GLU A 210 12.74 -12.02 15.00
N ARG A 211 11.98 -13.05 15.41
CA ARG A 211 10.53 -12.89 15.63
C ARG A 211 10.24 -11.80 16.65
N GLY A 212 10.96 -11.80 17.78
CA GLY A 212 10.81 -10.76 18.81
C GLY A 212 11.13 -9.35 18.28
N LEU A 213 12.16 -9.21 17.44
CA LEU A 213 12.51 -7.95 16.79
C LEU A 213 11.44 -7.51 15.78
N LEU A 214 10.91 -8.44 14.99
CA LEU A 214 9.80 -8.19 14.06
C LEU A 214 8.56 -7.68 14.82
N MET A 215 8.16 -8.35 15.91
CA MET A 215 6.99 -7.91 16.70
C MET A 215 7.20 -6.52 17.32
N ARG A 216 8.42 -6.20 17.75
CA ARG A 216 8.75 -4.86 18.25
C ARG A 216 8.72 -3.80 17.15
N SER A 217 9.08 -4.13 15.91
CA SER A 217 9.05 -3.18 14.79
C SER A 217 7.64 -2.67 14.46
N MET A 218 6.60 -3.43 14.84
CA MET A 218 5.20 -3.05 14.68
C MET A 218 4.67 -2.22 15.86
N ASN A 219 5.46 -1.97 16.91
CA ASN A 219 5.08 -1.07 17.97
C ASN A 219 5.27 0.39 17.54
N LEU A 220 4.40 1.27 18.05
CA LEU A 220 4.53 2.71 17.84
C LEU A 220 5.68 3.31 18.65
N GLU A 221 5.92 2.78 19.85
CA GLU A 221 7.02 3.19 20.74
C GLU A 221 8.35 2.56 20.33
N ASN A 222 9.42 3.35 20.40
CA ASN A 222 10.81 2.93 20.19
C ASN A 222 11.35 2.13 21.38
#